data_AF-A0AAU7F798-F1
#
_entry.id   AF-A0AAU7F798-F1
#
_cell.length_a   1.000
_cell.length_b   1.000
_cell.length_c   1.000
_cell.angle_alpha   90.00
_cell.angle_beta   90.00
_cell.angle_gamma   90.00
#
_symmetry.space_group_name_H-M   'P 1'
#
loop_
_entity.id
_entity.type
_entity.pdbx_description
1 polymer ?
#
loop_
_entity_poly.entity_id
_entity_poly.type
_entity_poly.pdbx_seq_one_letter_code
_entity_poly.pdbx_strand_id
1 'polypeptide(L)'
;MGFVAGTLVHTKDGLRAIESLQVGDWVLAKDESAQGDTAYKQVLKTLRFEDKEIWYLEFKQFKTGGQLPRPFQGLLACTRNHPFWVRGHCDYSLELKCDVLLTDEDWPCNVWRRADLLYPGMVLELHTGDLLWSTILGQ
;
A
#
# COMPACT_ATOMS: atom_id res chain seq x y z
N MET A 1 -2.54 14.64 -3.42
CA MET A 1 -1.98 13.34 -3.01
C MET A 1 -0.87 12.95 -3.97
N GLY A 2 0.14 12.23 -3.52
CA GLY A 2 1.24 11.75 -4.36
C GLY A 2 2.22 10.87 -3.60
N PHE A 3 3.19 10.33 -4.35
CA PHE A 3 4.36 9.63 -3.84
C PHE A 3 5.62 10.47 -4.06
N VAL A 4 6.69 10.15 -3.36
CA VAL A 4 8.00 10.79 -3.58
C VAL A 4 8.65 10.29 -4.87
N ALA A 5 9.56 11.09 -5.42
CA ALA A 5 10.42 10.67 -6.53
C ALA A 5 11.24 9.42 -6.12
N GLY A 6 11.54 8.55 -7.09
CA GLY A 6 12.18 7.26 -6.86
C GLY A 6 11.21 6.12 -6.51
N THR A 7 9.91 6.40 -6.29
CA THR A 7 8.90 5.35 -6.12
C THR A 7 8.75 4.56 -7.40
N LEU A 8 9.01 3.25 -7.35
CA LEU A 8 8.94 2.37 -8.51
C LEU A 8 7.49 1.93 -8.78
N VAL A 9 7.11 1.99 -10.06
CA VAL A 9 5.80 1.62 -10.57
C VAL A 9 5.97 0.53 -11.62
N HIS A 10 5.11 -0.49 -11.57
CA HIS A 10 5.09 -1.55 -12.57
C HIS A 10 4.55 -1.02 -13.91
N THR A 11 5.38 -1.05 -14.94
CA THR A 11 5.02 -0.80 -16.34
C THR A 11 5.17 -2.08 -17.17
N LYS A 12 4.73 -2.06 -18.43
CA LYS A 12 4.90 -3.20 -19.35
C LYS A 12 6.36 -3.59 -19.57
N ASP A 13 7.27 -2.62 -19.48
CA ASP A 13 8.71 -2.78 -19.70
C ASP A 13 9.50 -3.03 -18.40
N GLY A 14 8.82 -3.14 -17.26
CA GLY A 14 9.43 -3.38 -15.95
C GLY A 14 9.13 -2.30 -14.92
N LEU A 15 9.97 -2.19 -13.88
CA LEU A 15 9.82 -1.16 -12.86
C LEU A 15 10.42 0.16 -13.35
N ARG A 16 9.62 1.22 -13.35
CA ARG A 16 10.06 2.59 -13.67
C ARG A 16 9.73 3.52 -12.53
N ALA A 17 10.60 4.50 -12.28
CA ALA A 17 10.35 5.54 -11.29
C ALA A 17 9.17 6.43 -11.72
N ILE A 18 8.31 6.78 -10.77
CA ILE A 18 7.05 7.50 -11.01
C ILE A 18 7.26 8.86 -11.69
N GLU A 19 8.37 9.55 -11.40
CA GLU A 19 8.72 10.83 -12.01
C GLU A 19 9.12 10.73 -13.48
N SER A 20 9.48 9.52 -13.95
CA SER A 20 9.84 9.28 -15.35
C SER A 20 8.64 8.97 -16.24
N LEU A 21 7.48 8.67 -15.65
CA LEU A 21 6.28 8.26 -16.38
C LEU A 21 5.65 9.45 -17.13
N GLN A 22 5.14 9.17 -18.32
CA GLN A 22 4.51 10.16 -19.19
C GLN A 22 3.11 9.73 -19.63
N VAL A 23 2.33 10.68 -20.16
CA VAL A 23 1.02 10.39 -20.76
C VAL A 23 1.20 9.40 -21.91
N GLY A 24 0.41 8.32 -21.91
CA GLY A 24 0.52 7.21 -22.85
C GLY A 24 1.32 6.01 -22.34
N ASP A 25 2.12 6.16 -21.28
CA ASP A 25 2.79 5.02 -20.62
C ASP A 25 1.75 4.06 -20.04
N TRP A 26 2.07 2.77 -20.04
CA TRP A 26 1.22 1.73 -19.47
C TRP A 26 1.68 1.36 -18.07
N VAL A 27 0.80 1.53 -17.09
CA VAL A 27 1.04 1.20 -15.68
C VAL A 27 0.08 0.12 -15.21
N LEU A 28 0.56 -0.75 -14.33
CA LEU A 28 -0.27 -1.76 -13.69
C LEU A 28 -1.21 -1.08 -12.68
N ALA A 29 -2.51 -1.26 -12.85
CA ALA A 29 -3.53 -0.65 -12.00
C ALA A 29 -4.59 -1.68 -11.61
N LYS A 30 -5.05 -1.62 -10.36
CA LYS A 30 -6.18 -2.42 -9.86
C LYS A 30 -7.44 -1.57 -9.86
N ASP A 31 -8.60 -2.21 -9.98
CA ASP A 31 -9.90 -1.55 -9.85
C ASP A 31 -10.07 -0.92 -8.45
N GLU A 32 -10.83 0.19 -8.37
CA GLU A 32 -11.04 0.93 -7.12
C GLU A 32 -11.76 0.09 -6.06
N SER A 33 -12.63 -0.84 -6.47
CA SER A 33 -13.31 -1.76 -5.54
C SER A 33 -12.36 -2.83 -4.94
N ALA A 34 -11.13 -2.92 -5.44
CA ALA A 34 -10.16 -3.98 -5.21
C ALA A 34 -10.68 -5.41 -5.49
N GLN A 35 -11.86 -5.55 -6.10
CA GLN A 35 -12.47 -6.82 -6.50
C GLN A 35 -12.21 -7.15 -7.98
N GLY A 36 -11.91 -6.13 -8.79
CA GLY A 36 -11.58 -6.28 -10.20
C GLY A 36 -10.13 -6.71 -10.46
N ASP A 37 -9.89 -7.15 -11.70
CA ASP A 37 -8.58 -7.60 -12.16
C ASP A 37 -7.53 -6.48 -12.17
N THR A 38 -6.30 -6.84 -11.79
CA THR A 38 -5.13 -6.00 -11.97
C THR A 38 -4.74 -6.02 -13.46
N ALA A 39 -4.81 -4.86 -14.13
CA ALA A 39 -4.58 -4.74 -15.56
C ALA A 39 -3.70 -3.52 -15.90
N TYR A 40 -3.02 -3.58 -17.05
CA TYR A 40 -2.28 -2.43 -17.55
C TYR A 40 -3.22 -1.38 -18.12
N LYS A 41 -3.13 -0.15 -17.63
CA LYS A 41 -3.89 1.01 -18.08
C LYS A 41 -2.96 2.13 -18.52
N GLN A 42 -3.41 2.95 -19.46
CA GLN A 42 -2.63 4.09 -19.94
C GLN A 42 -2.72 5.27 -18.97
N VAL A 43 -1.58 5.92 -18.76
CA VAL A 43 -1.51 7.19 -18.03
C VAL A 43 -2.16 8.27 -18.88
N LEU A 44 -3.25 8.85 -18.39
CA LEU A 44 -3.97 9.93 -19.08
C LEU A 44 -3.44 11.32 -18.70
N LYS A 45 -2.88 11.44 -17.49
CA LYS A 45 -2.38 12.70 -16.94
C LYS A 45 -1.35 12.42 -15.85
N THR A 46 -0.31 13.24 -15.80
CA THR A 46 0.67 13.25 -14.71
C THR A 46 0.44 14.49 -13.84
N LEU A 47 0.61 14.34 -12.52
CA LEU A 47 0.51 15.42 -11.55
C LEU A 47 1.81 15.46 -10.75
N ARG A 48 2.48 16.60 -10.75
CA ARG A 48 3.69 16.85 -9.97
C ARG A 48 3.41 17.93 -8.95
N PHE A 49 3.91 17.73 -7.73
CA PHE A 49 3.80 18.68 -6.65
C PHE A 49 5.17 18.90 -6.04
N GLU A 50 5.52 20.15 -5.78
CA GLU A 50 6.73 20.55 -5.05
C GLU A 50 6.32 20.94 -3.61
N ASP A 51 7.24 20.77 -2.65
CA ASP A 51 7.09 21.22 -1.26
C ASP A 51 5.83 20.73 -0.53
N LYS A 52 5.54 19.43 -0.61
CA LYS A 52 4.51 18.80 0.23
C LYS A 52 5.12 18.03 1.38
N GLU A 53 4.47 18.10 2.53
CA GLU A 53 4.79 17.27 3.69
C GLU A 53 4.73 15.78 3.31
N ILE A 54 5.84 15.09 3.61
CA ILE A 54 6.02 13.66 3.36
C ILE A 54 5.77 12.92 4.65
N TRP A 55 4.96 11.87 4.58
CA TRP A 55 4.67 10.92 5.63
C TRP A 55 5.39 9.62 5.33
N TYR A 56 6.04 9.07 6.35
CA TYR A 56 6.73 7.80 6.28
C TYR A 56 5.88 6.72 6.93
N LEU A 57 5.56 5.70 6.16
CA LEU A 57 4.86 4.51 6.62
C LEU A 57 5.83 3.34 6.64
N GLU A 58 6.04 2.76 7.81
CA GLU A 58 6.76 1.49 7.90
C GLU A 58 5.75 0.35 7.74
N PHE A 59 6.13 -0.66 6.98
CA PHE A 59 5.31 -1.84 6.81
C PHE A 59 6.17 -3.09 6.90
N LYS A 60 5.57 -4.15 7.40
CA LYS A 60 6.17 -5.48 7.46
C LYS A 60 5.24 -6.45 6.78
N GLN A 61 5.80 -7.47 6.16
CA GLN A 61 5.02 -8.53 5.55
C GLN A 61 4.13 -9.22 6.58
N PHE A 62 2.86 -9.32 6.26
CA PHE A 62 1.91 -10.14 6.99
C PHE A 62 2.12 -11.60 6.58
N LYS A 63 2.41 -12.48 7.54
CA LYS A 63 2.69 -13.89 7.25
C LYS A 63 1.38 -14.65 7.02
N THR A 64 1.05 -14.91 5.76
CA THR A 64 -0.08 -15.79 5.41
C THR A 64 0.43 -17.21 5.13
N GLY A 65 0.71 -17.99 6.18
CA GLY A 65 0.90 -19.46 6.12
C GLY A 65 2.04 -20.06 5.27
N GLY A 66 2.62 -19.30 4.33
CA GLY A 66 3.73 -19.70 3.48
C GLY A 66 5.02 -19.04 3.96
N GLN A 67 6.04 -19.85 4.23
CA GLN A 67 7.39 -19.34 4.49
C GLN A 67 7.93 -18.70 3.21
N LEU A 68 7.84 -17.38 3.09
CA LEU A 68 8.76 -16.67 2.20
C LEU A 68 10.16 -16.68 2.84
N PRO A 69 11.23 -16.82 2.03
CA PRO A 69 12.58 -17.00 2.54
C PRO A 69 13.13 -15.78 3.30
N ARG A 70 12.48 -14.61 3.26
CA ARG A 70 12.88 -13.42 4.02
C ARG A 70 11.67 -12.58 4.44
N PRO A 71 11.57 -12.18 5.73
CA PRO A 71 10.60 -11.18 6.15
C PRO A 71 10.89 -9.86 5.42
N PHE A 72 9.92 -9.37 4.65
CA PHE A 72 10.02 -8.08 3.99
C PHE A 72 9.56 -6.96 4.94
N GLN A 73 10.43 -5.99 5.18
CA GLN A 73 10.12 -4.74 5.86
C GLN A 73 10.52 -3.60 4.92
N GLY A 74 9.66 -2.61 4.79
CA GLY A 74 9.91 -1.48 3.92
C GLY A 74 9.36 -0.18 4.49
N LEU A 75 9.87 0.91 3.93
CA LEU A 75 9.45 2.27 4.23
C LEU A 75 8.81 2.85 2.97
N LEU A 76 7.61 3.41 3.10
CA LEU A 76 6.92 4.10 2.02
C LEU A 76 6.78 5.57 2.39
N ALA A 77 7.25 6.43 1.50
CA ALA A 77 7.13 7.87 1.63
C ALA A 77 6.01 8.39 0.72
N CYS A 78 4.98 8.99 1.30
CA CYS A 78 3.79 9.46 0.58
C CYS A 78 3.23 10.73 1.23
N THR A 79 2.32 11.43 0.54
CA THR A 79 1.63 12.57 1.16
C THR A 79 0.61 12.11 2.21
N ARG A 80 0.36 12.93 3.23
CA ARG A 80 -0.64 12.71 4.29
C ARG A 80 -1.99 12.15 3.81
N ASN A 81 -2.55 12.70 2.73
CA ASN A 81 -3.87 12.34 2.23
C ASN A 81 -3.84 11.17 1.22
N HIS A 82 -2.74 10.42 1.13
CA HIS A 82 -2.63 9.32 0.19
C HIS A 82 -3.55 8.16 0.61
N PRO A 83 -4.47 7.68 -0.24
CA PRO A 83 -5.36 6.58 0.12
C PRO A 83 -4.67 5.21 -0.01
N PHE A 84 -4.89 4.36 0.98
CA PHE A 84 -4.44 2.97 1.04
C PHE A 84 -5.65 2.05 1.20
N TRP A 85 -5.59 0.89 0.56
CA TRP A 85 -6.62 -0.13 0.69
C TRP A 85 -6.39 -0.95 1.96
N VAL A 86 -7.27 -0.79 2.94
CA VAL A 86 -7.23 -1.53 4.20
C VAL A 86 -8.06 -2.80 4.03
N ARG A 87 -7.40 -3.96 4.12
CA ARG A 87 -8.07 -5.26 4.07
C ARG A 87 -8.75 -5.61 5.38
N GLY A 88 -8.17 -5.19 6.50
CA GLY A 88 -8.67 -5.47 7.84
C GLY A 88 -7.63 -5.10 8.89
N HIS A 89 -7.65 -5.82 10.00
CA HIS A 89 -6.72 -5.61 11.11
C HIS A 89 -6.17 -6.93 11.64
N CYS A 90 -5.14 -6.84 12.47
CA CYS A 90 -4.59 -7.94 13.23
C CYS A 90 -4.38 -7.46 14.67
N ASP A 91 -4.94 -8.21 15.62
CA ASP A 91 -4.81 -7.91 17.04
C ASP A 91 -3.43 -8.38 17.56
N TYR A 92 -2.82 -7.56 18.41
CA TYR A 92 -1.58 -7.88 19.12
C TYR A 92 -1.90 -8.55 20.46
N SER A 93 -2.77 -9.57 20.46
CA SER A 93 -2.99 -10.35 21.67
C SER A 93 -1.81 -11.30 21.85
N LEU A 94 -1.10 -11.14 22.98
CA LEU A 94 0.16 -11.82 23.35
C LEU A 94 0.12 -13.37 23.25
N GLU A 95 -1.05 -13.97 23.06
CA GLU A 95 -1.25 -15.43 23.00
C GLU A 95 -1.57 -15.95 21.58
N LEU A 96 -1.85 -15.07 20.61
CA LEU A 96 -2.13 -15.44 19.22
C LEU A 96 -0.98 -14.93 18.35
N LYS A 97 -0.26 -15.87 17.72
CA LYS A 97 0.70 -15.55 16.66
C LYS A 97 0.01 -14.60 15.67
N CYS A 98 0.57 -13.40 15.48
CA CYS A 98 0.03 -12.31 14.65
C CYS A 98 0.07 -12.66 13.15
N ASP A 99 -0.68 -13.69 12.76
CA ASP A 99 -0.74 -14.25 11.41
C ASP A 99 -2.20 -14.37 10.92
N VAL A 100 -3.18 -13.90 11.70
CA VAL A 100 -4.62 -13.98 11.38
C VAL A 100 -5.16 -12.60 10.99
N LEU A 101 -5.63 -12.49 9.76
CA LEU A 101 -6.35 -11.30 9.28
C LEU A 101 -7.77 -11.33 9.84
N LEU A 102 -8.12 -10.32 10.63
CA LEU A 102 -9.43 -10.14 11.23
C LEU A 102 -10.24 -9.08 10.47
N THR A 103 -11.49 -9.42 10.16
CA THR A 103 -12.44 -8.60 9.41
C THR A 103 -13.73 -8.45 10.20
N ASP A 104 -13.65 -7.81 11.37
CA ASP A 104 -14.78 -7.52 12.24
C ASP A 104 -15.42 -6.16 11.87
N GLU A 105 -16.70 -5.98 12.17
CA GLU A 105 -17.45 -4.77 11.80
C GLU A 105 -16.95 -3.49 12.49
N ASP A 106 -16.30 -3.62 13.65
CA ASP A 106 -15.74 -2.49 14.41
C ASP A 106 -14.49 -1.88 13.75
N TRP A 107 -13.83 -2.61 12.85
CA TRP A 107 -12.60 -2.17 12.20
C TRP A 107 -12.79 -1.90 10.70
N PRO A 108 -12.08 -0.91 10.13
CA PRO A 108 -12.13 -0.67 8.70
C PRO A 108 -11.66 -1.91 7.93
N CYS A 109 -12.56 -2.47 7.12
CA CYS A 109 -12.33 -3.66 6.32
C CYS A 109 -12.77 -3.40 4.87
N ASN A 110 -11.91 -3.76 3.91
CA ASN A 110 -12.13 -3.55 2.47
C ASN A 110 -12.50 -2.10 2.14
N VAL A 111 -11.71 -1.15 2.64
CA VAL A 111 -12.01 0.28 2.52
C VAL A 111 -10.75 1.11 2.27
N TRP A 112 -10.90 2.17 1.47
CA TRP A 112 -9.86 3.18 1.30
C TRP A 112 -9.72 4.03 2.56
N ARG A 113 -8.50 4.12 3.10
CA ARG A 113 -8.16 5.01 4.21
C ARG A 113 -6.94 5.86 3.86
N ARG A 114 -6.96 7.12 4.28
CA ARG A 114 -5.81 8.01 4.11
C ARG A 114 -4.63 7.55 4.98
N ALA A 115 -3.41 7.85 4.54
CA ALA A 115 -2.17 7.55 5.24
C ALA A 115 -2.21 8.01 6.71
N ASP A 116 -2.76 9.19 6.97
CA ASP A 116 -2.88 9.77 8.31
C ASP A 116 -3.99 9.21 9.20
N LEU A 117 -4.82 8.34 8.64
CA LEU A 117 -5.88 7.61 9.35
C LEU A 117 -5.57 6.12 9.47
N LEU A 118 -4.38 5.70 9.07
CA LEU A 118 -3.89 4.36 9.36
C LEU A 118 -3.54 4.29 10.85
N TYR A 119 -3.67 3.11 11.43
CA TYR A 119 -3.28 2.83 12.81
C TYR A 119 -2.46 1.55 12.87
N PRO A 120 -1.54 1.41 13.84
CA PRO A 120 -0.85 0.14 14.08
C PRO A 120 -1.86 -0.99 14.26
N GLY A 121 -1.63 -2.12 13.60
CA GLY A 121 -2.60 -3.24 13.56
C GLY A 121 -3.38 -3.31 12.26
N MET A 122 -3.48 -2.23 11.46
CA MET A 122 -4.13 -2.29 10.15
C MET A 122 -3.29 -3.06 9.14
N VAL A 123 -3.98 -3.88 8.35
CA VAL A 123 -3.40 -4.68 7.27
C VAL A 123 -3.80 -4.10 5.93
N LEU A 124 -2.80 -3.77 5.10
CA LEU A 124 -2.93 -3.22 3.76
C LEU A 124 -2.78 -4.33 2.72
N GLU A 125 -3.51 -4.25 1.61
CA GLU A 125 -3.37 -5.17 0.47
C GLU A 125 -2.57 -4.50 -0.66
N LEU A 126 -1.56 -5.19 -1.18
CA LEU A 126 -0.84 -4.78 -2.39
C LEU A 126 -1.52 -5.30 -3.66
N HIS A 127 -1.14 -4.75 -4.82
CA HIS A 127 -1.63 -5.22 -6.13
C HIS A 127 -1.25 -6.68 -6.44
N THR A 128 -0.24 -7.23 -5.76
CA THR A 128 0.18 -8.63 -5.85
C THR A 128 -0.74 -9.57 -5.07
N GLY A 129 -1.64 -9.04 -4.23
CA GLY A 129 -2.40 -9.82 -3.25
C GLY A 129 -1.63 -10.04 -1.95
N ASP A 130 -0.39 -9.56 -1.85
CA ASP A 130 0.38 -9.62 -0.59
C ASP A 130 -0.24 -8.69 0.44
N LEU A 131 -0.24 -9.16 1.69
CA LEU A 131 -0.73 -8.41 2.83
C LEU A 131 0.45 -7.79 3.59
N LEU A 132 0.31 -6.52 3.92
CA LEU A 132 1.29 -5.76 4.67
C LEU A 132 0.69 -5.28 5.98
N TRP A 133 1.35 -5.61 7.08
CA TRP A 133 1.07 -5.02 8.36
C TRP A 133 1.70 -3.62 8.45
N SER A 134 0.89 -2.61 8.75
CA SER A 134 1.37 -1.24 8.93
C SER A 134 1.86 -1.01 10.35
N THR A 135 3.06 -0.43 10.48
CA THR A 135 3.61 0.14 11.71
C THR A 135 3.87 1.61 11.45
N ILE A 136 3.20 2.49 12.18
CA ILE A 136 3.40 3.92 11.99
C ILE A 136 4.59 4.33 12.86
N LEU A 137 5.68 4.74 12.21
CA LEU A 137 6.72 5.51 12.87
C LEU A 137 6.23 6.96 12.90
N GLY A 138 6.03 7.49 14.11
CA GLY A 138 5.54 8.84 14.32
C GLY A 138 6.43 9.91 13.68
N GLN A 139 5.77 11.03 13.38
CA GLN A 139 6.20 12.32 12.81
C GLN A 139 7.67 12.71 13.01
#